data_AF-A0A8X6INK8-F1
#
_entry.id   AF-A0A8X6INK8-F1
#
_cell.length_a   1.000
_cell.length_b   1.000
_cell.length_c   1.000
_cell.angle_alpha   90.00
_cell.angle_beta   90.00
_cell.angle_gamma   90.00
#
_symmetry.space_group_name_H-M   'P 1'
#
loop_
_entity.id
_entity.type
_entity.pdbx_description
1 polymer ?
#
loop_
_entity_poly.entity_id
_entity_poly.type
_entity_poly.pdbx_seq_one_letter_code
_entity_poly.pdbx_strand_id
1 'polypeptide(L)'
;GLYEYLLLFQNPLFSNQSSYTVFAHLFRRTIALSSGDHQLLINWFARTDPERLRQLVKRILQFITIREFPPANGHKLPSISKSRWWIPSATRLLALV
;
A
#
# COMPACT_ATOMS: atom_id res chain seq x y z
N GLY A 1 2.97 15.23 7.65
CA GLY A 1 2.54 15.79 6.34
C GLY A 1 2.73 14.80 5.19
N LEU A 2 2.43 15.18 3.94
CA LEU A 2 2.44 14.29 2.76
C LEU A 2 3.76 13.50 2.58
N TYR A 3 4.89 14.13 2.88
CA TYR A 3 6.22 13.52 2.81
C TYR A 3 6.43 12.33 3.75
N GLU A 4 5.77 12.29 4.91
CA GLU A 4 5.85 11.16 5.83
C GLU A 4 5.20 9.91 5.22
N TYR A 5 4.06 10.07 4.54
CA TYR A 5 3.38 8.97 3.85
C TYR A 5 4.27 8.38 2.76
N LEU A 6 4.93 9.24 1.98
CA LEU A 6 5.84 8.84 0.91
C LEU A 6 7.04 8.05 1.41
N LEU A 7 7.67 8.50 2.50
CA LEU A 7 8.77 7.78 3.13
C LEU A 7 8.33 6.42 3.70
N LEU A 8 7.13 6.35 4.28
CA LEU A 8 6.58 5.09 4.78
C LEU A 8 6.36 4.09 3.64
N PHE A 9 5.79 4.49 2.50
CA PHE A 9 5.60 3.58 1.36
C PHE A 9 6.90 2.95 0.86
N GLN A 10 8.01 3.67 0.97
CA GLN A 10 9.31 3.16 0.55
C GLN A 10 9.94 2.20 1.56
N ASN A 11 9.39 2.07 2.78
CA ASN A 11 9.94 1.23 3.83
C ASN A 11 9.86 -0.28 3.49
N PRO A 12 10.99 -1.01 3.39
CA PRO A 12 10.99 -2.44 3.04
C PRO A 12 10.29 -3.33 4.07
N LEU A 13 10.05 -2.86 5.30
CA LEU A 13 9.27 -3.58 6.30
C LEU A 13 7.88 -4.00 5.78
N PHE A 14 7.30 -3.23 4.87
CA PHE A 14 5.99 -3.52 4.27
C PHE A 14 5.96 -4.72 3.33
N SER A 15 7.12 -5.35 3.05
CA SER A 15 7.17 -6.66 2.38
C SER A 15 6.79 -7.82 3.30
N ASN A 16 6.82 -7.64 4.63
CA ASN A 16 6.53 -8.68 5.61
C ASN A 16 5.04 -8.70 6.01
N GLN A 17 4.41 -9.89 6.04
CA GLN A 17 2.99 -10.06 6.38
C GLN A 17 2.61 -9.49 7.75
N SER A 18 3.53 -9.52 8.73
CA SER A 18 3.28 -8.95 10.07
C SER A 18 2.97 -7.45 10.05
N SER A 19 3.41 -6.75 9.00
CA SER A 19 3.19 -5.31 8.82
C SER A 19 1.89 -4.96 8.08
N TYR A 20 1.17 -5.95 7.54
CA TYR A 20 0.09 -5.72 6.58
C TYR A 20 -1.09 -4.94 7.16
N THR A 21 -1.39 -5.09 8.45
CA THR A 21 -2.40 -4.26 9.10
C THR A 21 -2.04 -2.78 9.02
N VAL A 22 -0.78 -2.44 9.34
CA VAL A 22 -0.29 -1.06 9.26
C VAL A 22 -0.28 -0.59 7.81
N PHE A 23 0.15 -1.45 6.88
CA PHE A 23 0.20 -1.11 5.46
C PHE A 23 -1.19 -0.81 4.88
N ALA A 24 -2.19 -1.61 5.25
CA ALA A 24 -3.57 -1.38 4.88
C ALA A 24 -4.06 -0.01 5.36
N HIS A 25 -3.80 0.33 6.63
CA HIS A 25 -4.17 1.65 7.17
C HIS A 25 -3.46 2.79 6.45
N LEU A 26 -2.22 2.59 6.02
CA LEU A 26 -1.50 3.57 5.21
C LEU A 26 -2.21 3.80 3.88
N PHE A 27 -2.58 2.74 3.14
CA PHE A 27 -3.37 2.86 1.91
C PHE A 27 -4.65 3.66 2.13
N ARG A 28 -5.42 3.30 3.16
CA ARG A 28 -6.70 3.94 3.45
C ARG A 28 -6.55 5.42 3.78
N ARG A 29 -5.51 5.80 4.52
CA ARG A 29 -5.21 7.21 4.81
C ARG A 29 -4.82 7.96 3.55
N THR A 30 -3.98 7.37 2.70
CA THR A 30 -3.53 8.00 1.45
C THR A 30 -4.68 8.25 0.48
N ILE A 31 -5.58 7.29 0.28
CA ILE A 31 -6.73 7.47 -0.62
C ILE A 31 -7.79 8.44 -0.05
N ALA A 32 -7.73 8.74 1.25
CA ALA A 32 -8.61 9.71 1.91
C ALA A 32 -8.06 11.14 1.91
N LEU A 33 -6.85 11.34 1.36
CA LEU A 33 -6.29 12.68 1.18
C LEU A 33 -7.11 13.50 0.17
N SER A 34 -6.88 14.82 0.19
CA SER A 34 -7.54 15.73 -0.75
C SER A 34 -7.10 15.48 -2.18
N SER A 35 -7.89 15.93 -3.16
CA SER A 35 -7.49 15.84 -4.58
C SER A 35 -6.18 16.58 -4.86
N GLY A 36 -5.91 17.70 -4.18
CA GLY A 36 -4.64 18.42 -4.30
C GLY A 36 -3.44 17.58 -3.83
N ASP A 37 -3.58 16.89 -2.70
CA ASP A 37 -2.57 15.97 -2.19
C ASP A 37 -2.36 14.77 -3.12
N HIS A 38 -3.43 14.26 -3.74
CA HIS A 38 -3.31 13.19 -4.75
C HIS A 38 -2.51 13.66 -5.96
N GLN A 39 -2.73 14.87 -6.46
CA GLN A 39 -1.93 15.43 -7.55
C GLN A 39 -0.44 15.55 -7.16
N LEU A 40 -0.14 15.94 -5.93
CA LEU A 40 1.23 15.97 -5.43
C LEU A 40 1.85 14.56 -5.36
N LEU A 41 1.09 13.54 -4.94
CA LEU A 41 1.55 12.15 -4.91
C LEU A 41 1.83 11.62 -6.32
N ILE A 42 0.93 11.83 -7.26
CA ILE A 42 1.10 11.42 -8.67
C ILE A 42 2.37 12.06 -9.24
N ASN A 43 2.56 13.37 -9.03
CA ASN A 43 3.76 14.08 -9.48
C ASN A 43 5.04 13.56 -8.81
N TRP A 44 4.96 13.11 -7.55
CA TRP A 44 6.09 12.49 -6.87
C TRP A 44 6.42 11.10 -7.42
N PHE A 45 5.42 10.26 -7.68
CA PHE A 45 5.63 8.94 -8.29
C PHE A 45 6.28 9.09 -9.67
N ALA A 46 5.82 10.04 -10.48
CA ALA A 46 6.40 10.34 -11.79
C ALA A 46 7.89 10.76 -11.76
N ARG A 47 8.36 11.29 -10.61
CA ARG A 47 9.76 11.72 -10.42
C ARG A 47 10.59 10.72 -9.60
N THR A 48 9.97 9.66 -9.11
CA THR A 48 10.64 8.65 -8.32
C THR A 48 11.48 7.75 -9.23
N ASP A 49 12.65 7.34 -8.75
CA ASP A 49 13.49 6.37 -9.44
C ASP A 49 12.67 5.13 -9.87
N PRO A 50 12.76 4.70 -11.15
CA PRO A 50 11.93 3.61 -11.66
C PRO A 50 12.08 2.29 -10.92
N GLU A 51 13.28 1.99 -10.39
CA GLU A 51 13.49 0.79 -9.58
C GLU A 51 12.74 0.88 -8.26
N ARG A 52 12.86 2.01 -7.55
CA ARG A 52 12.11 2.25 -6.32
C ARG A 52 10.60 2.18 -6.53
N LEU A 53 10.10 2.74 -7.64
CA LEU A 53 8.68 2.67 -7.98
C LEU A 53 8.24 1.22 -8.22
N ARG A 54 9.02 0.44 -8.98
CA ARG A 54 8.74 -0.97 -9.22
C ARG A 54 8.70 -1.79 -7.95
N GLN A 55 9.62 -1.54 -7.00
CA GLN A 55 9.63 -2.21 -5.70
C GLN A 55 8.40 -1.85 -4.85
N LEU A 56 7.91 -0.61 -4.92
CA LEU A 56 6.65 -0.23 -4.30
C LEU A 56 5.46 -0.99 -4.92
N VAL A 57 5.33 -0.97 -6.25
CA VAL A 57 4.25 -1.69 -6.96
C VAL A 57 4.28 -3.18 -6.62
N LYS A 58 5.47 -3.79 -6.62
CA LYS A 58 5.65 -5.21 -6.26
C LYS A 58 5.17 -5.50 -4.83
N ARG A 59 5.48 -4.63 -3.85
CA ARG A 59 4.99 -4.78 -2.47
C ARG A 59 3.48 -4.67 -2.37
N ILE A 60 2.86 -3.72 -3.09
CA ILE A 60 1.40 -3.56 -3.08
C ILE A 60 0.72 -4.77 -3.72
N LEU A 61 1.25 -5.27 -4.85
CA LEU A 61 0.74 -6.49 -5.48
C LEU A 61 0.91 -7.71 -4.59
N GLN A 62 2.06 -7.88 -3.93
CA GLN A 62 2.28 -8.95 -2.96
C GLN A 62 1.26 -8.90 -1.81
N PHE A 63 0.99 -7.71 -1.28
CA PHE A 63 -0.04 -7.51 -0.26
C PHE A 63 -1.42 -7.96 -0.75
N ILE A 64 -1.82 -7.58 -1.97
CA ILE A 64 -3.10 -7.98 -2.56
C ILE A 64 -3.16 -9.51 -2.72
N THR A 65 -2.12 -10.11 -3.32
CA THR A 65 -2.05 -11.55 -3.55
C THR A 65 -2.15 -12.36 -2.26
N ILE A 66 -1.38 -12.00 -1.23
CA ILE A 66 -1.43 -12.70 0.06
C ILE A 66 -2.77 -12.48 0.76
N ARG A 67 -3.41 -11.33 0.55
CA ARG A 67 -4.71 -11.07 1.16
C ARG A 67 -5.84 -11.88 0.52
N GLU A 68 -5.83 -12.00 -0.82
CA GLU A 68 -6.77 -12.84 -1.57
C GLU A 68 -6.49 -14.33 -1.35
N PHE A 69 -5.22 -14.71 -1.33
CA PHE A 69 -4.75 -16.09 -1.25
C PHE A 69 -3.78 -16.27 -0.08
N PRO A 70 -4.28 -16.32 1.18
CA PRO A 70 -3.42 -16.45 2.35
C PRO A 70 -2.67 -17.79 2.36
N PRO A 71 -1.33 -17.80 2.56
CA PRO A 71 -0.58 -19.04 2.66
C PRO A 71 -0.93 -19.81 3.94
N ALA A 72 -0.96 -21.14 3.86
CA ALA A 72 -1.37 -22.02 4.96
C ALA A 72 -0.52 -21.87 6.24
N ASN A 73 0.74 -21.48 6.09
CA ASN A 73 1.72 -21.24 7.16
C ASN A 73 2.03 -19.73 7.36
N GLY A 74 1.18 -18.84 6.83
CA GLY A 74 1.35 -17.39 6.94
C GLY A 74 1.05 -16.82 8.33
N HIS A 75 1.38 -15.55 8.51
CA HIS A 75 0.95 -14.81 9.69
C HIS A 75 -0.58 -14.73 9.72
N LYS A 76 -1.20 -14.89 10.88
CA LYS A 76 -2.65 -14.76 11.01
C LYS A 76 -3.07 -13.33 10.65
N LEU A 77 -3.66 -13.15 9.48
CA LEU A 77 -4.27 -11.90 9.05
C LEU A 77 -5.66 -11.75 9.68
N PRO A 78 -6.19 -10.52 9.80
CA PRO A 78 -7.57 -10.32 10.24
C PRO A 78 -8.57 -11.06 9.34
N SER A 79 -9.73 -11.42 9.89
CA SER A 79 -10.80 -12.06 9.12
C SER A 79 -11.23 -11.18 7.93
N ILE A 80 -11.65 -11.82 6.82
CA ILE A 80 -12.10 -11.11 5.60
C ILE A 80 -13.18 -10.07 5.92
N SER A 81 -14.13 -10.40 6.79
CA SER A 81 -15.16 -9.47 7.25
C SER A 81 -14.62 -8.17 7.84
N LYS A 82 -13.53 -8.22 8.62
CA LYS A 82 -12.95 -7.04 9.31
C LYS A 82 -12.03 -6.20 8.42
N SER A 83 -11.62 -6.74 7.27
CA SER A 83 -10.67 -6.11 6.37
C SER A 83 -11.07 -6.16 4.90
N ARG A 84 -12.39 -6.19 4.62
CA ARG A 84 -12.95 -6.07 3.26
C ARG A 84 -12.44 -4.83 2.50
N TRP A 85 -12.06 -3.78 3.24
CA TRP A 85 -11.58 -2.53 2.68
C TRP A 85 -10.10 -2.54 2.27
N TRP A 86 -9.33 -3.57 2.63
CA TRP A 86 -7.88 -3.62 2.41
C TRP A 86 -7.52 -3.60 0.92
N ILE A 87 -8.09 -4.53 0.16
CA ILE A 87 -7.80 -4.68 -1.27
C ILE A 87 -8.32 -3.48 -2.08
N PRO A 88 -9.58 -3.03 -1.90
CA PRO A 88 -10.04 -1.80 -2.54
C PRO A 88 -9.15 -0.59 -2.28
N SER A 89 -8.59 -0.47 -1.07
CA SER A 89 -7.69 0.63 -0.73
C SER A 89 -6.33 0.50 -1.43
N ALA A 90 -5.77 -0.70 -1.48
CA ALA A 90 -4.52 -0.99 -2.20
C ALA A 90 -4.66 -0.75 -3.72
N THR A 91 -5.76 -1.22 -4.32
CA THR A 91 -6.05 -1.02 -5.75
C THR A 91 -6.19 0.45 -6.11
N ARG A 92 -6.87 1.24 -5.27
CA ARG A 92 -6.97 2.69 -5.49
C ARG A 92 -5.62 3.40 -5.40
N LEU A 93 -4.73 2.96 -4.50
CA LEU A 93 -3.38 3.51 -4.46
C LEU A 93 -2.60 3.19 -5.73
N LEU A 94 -2.70 1.96 -6.25
CA LEU A 94 -2.07 1.59 -7.53
C LEU A 94 -2.52 2.48 -8.69
N ALA A 95 -3.77 2.96 -8.68
CA ALA A 95 -4.26 3.90 -9.69
C ALA A 95 -3.64 5.31 -9.60
N LEU A 96 -2.95 5.63 -8.50
CA LEU A 96 -2.21 6.88 -8.32
C LEU A 96 -0.72 6.76 -8.70
N VAL A 97 -0.22 5.53 -8.88
CA VAL A 97 1.19 5.21 -9.15
C VAL A 97 1.43 5.13 -10.65
#